data_AF-A0A1G2CY01-F1
#
_entry.id   AF-A0A1G2CY01-F1
#
_cell.length_a   1.000
_cell.length_b   1.000
_cell.length_c   1.000
_cell.angle_alpha   90.00
_cell.angle_beta   90.00
_cell.angle_gamma   90.00
#
_symmetry.space_group_name_H-M   'P 1'
#
loop_
_entity.id
_entity.type
_entity.pdbx_description
1 polymer ?
#
loop_
_entity_poly.entity_id
_entity_poly.type
_entity_poly.pdbx_seq_one_letter_code
_entity_poly.pdbx_strand_id
1 'polypeptide(L)'
;MGSHGASGAPSQDAFFACEAYTILMKLEKKKVIVLGKVGIIVSLIILIFAFILPWYPSTGVTAGSCTAEAKICPDGSAVGRTGPDCTFDRCPNEQITFAITNGVSDVPKASTAEGLVVTCTADARSCPDGSFSLRLPPDCNFAPCE
;
A
#
# COMPACT_ATOMS: atom_id res chain seq x y z
N MET A 1 -16.14 -88.69 -45.45
CA MET A 1 -14.66 -88.70 -45.40
C MET A 1 -14.18 -87.30 -45.74
N GLY A 2 -13.40 -86.67 -44.84
CA GLY A 2 -12.72 -85.38 -45.04
C GLY A 2 -13.64 -84.15 -44.96
N SER A 3 -13.34 -83.05 -44.29
CA SER A 3 -12.09 -82.62 -43.65
C SER A 3 -12.38 -81.36 -42.81
N HIS A 4 -12.28 -81.47 -41.49
CA HIS A 4 -12.01 -80.34 -40.61
C HIS A 4 -10.49 -80.19 -40.48
N GLY A 5 -9.95 -78.99 -40.72
CA GLY A 5 -8.53 -78.74 -40.48
C GLY A 5 -8.05 -77.40 -41.02
N ALA A 6 -8.18 -76.35 -40.20
CA ALA A 6 -7.31 -75.16 -40.26
C ALA A 6 -7.39 -74.42 -38.91
N SER A 7 -6.73 -74.97 -37.90
CA SER A 7 -6.34 -74.25 -36.69
C SER A 7 -5.18 -73.32 -37.04
N GLY A 8 -5.47 -72.07 -37.40
CA GLY A 8 -4.48 -71.00 -37.49
C GLY A 8 -4.14 -70.47 -36.10
N ALA A 9 -2.95 -70.75 -35.60
CA ALA A 9 -2.41 -70.10 -34.42
C ALA A 9 -2.16 -68.60 -34.72
N PRO A 10 -2.48 -67.67 -33.80
CA PRO A 10 -2.13 -66.27 -33.99
C PRO A 10 -0.60 -66.10 -33.91
N SER A 11 -0.04 -65.38 -34.89
CA SER A 11 1.39 -65.07 -35.02
C SER A 11 1.91 -64.28 -33.82
N GLN A 12 3.17 -64.54 -33.42
CA GLN A 12 3.86 -63.86 -32.32
C GLN A 12 4.03 -62.35 -32.54
N ASP A 13 3.79 -61.86 -33.75
CA ASP A 13 3.90 -60.45 -34.14
C ASP A 13 2.82 -59.56 -33.50
N ALA A 14 1.67 -60.13 -33.12
CA ALA A 14 0.59 -59.40 -32.45
C ALA A 14 0.86 -59.13 -30.97
N PHE A 15 1.70 -59.93 -30.32
CA PHE A 15 1.97 -59.82 -28.88
C PHE A 15 2.94 -58.66 -28.58
N PHE A 16 3.97 -58.46 -29.41
CA PHE A 16 4.95 -57.38 -29.24
C PHE A 16 4.37 -55.99 -29.57
N ALA A 17 3.41 -55.89 -30.50
CA ALA A 17 2.75 -54.64 -30.84
C ALA A 17 1.83 -54.12 -29.72
N CYS A 18 1.18 -55.02 -28.97
CA CYS A 18 0.25 -54.64 -27.89
C CYS A 18 1.00 -54.12 -26.64
N GLU A 19 2.10 -54.77 -26.26
CA GLU A 19 2.97 -54.34 -25.16
C GLU A 19 3.59 -52.95 -25.44
N ALA A 20 4.07 -52.71 -26.67
CA ALA A 20 4.66 -51.44 -27.07
C ALA A 20 3.66 -50.26 -27.08
N TYR A 21 2.42 -50.49 -27.55
CA TYR A 21 1.38 -49.45 -27.60
C TYR A 21 0.89 -49.05 -26.20
N THR A 22 0.88 -49.98 -25.25
CA THR A 22 0.48 -49.74 -23.85
C THR A 22 1.52 -48.89 -23.09
N ILE A 23 2.80 -49.02 -23.44
CA ILE A 23 3.91 -48.24 -22.88
C ILE A 23 3.93 -46.82 -23.49
N LEU A 24 3.71 -46.67 -24.79
CA LEU A 24 3.63 -45.36 -25.47
C LEU A 24 2.46 -44.50 -24.92
N MET A 25 1.33 -45.12 -24.58
CA MET A 25 0.17 -44.42 -24.00
C MET A 25 0.35 -44.00 -22.52
N LYS A 26 1.40 -44.44 -21.81
CA LYS A 26 1.64 -44.09 -20.38
C LYS A 26 2.49 -42.82 -20.18
N LEU A 27 3.28 -42.41 -21.18
CA LEU A 27 4.15 -41.22 -21.09
C LEU A 27 3.43 -39.91 -21.46
N GLU A 28 2.46 -39.96 -22.38
CA GLU A 28 1.63 -38.81 -22.74
C GLU A 28 0.51 -38.55 -21.71
N LYS A 29 0.06 -39.55 -20.94
CA LYS A 29 -0.96 -39.38 -19.89
C LYS A 29 -0.52 -38.45 -18.75
N LYS A 30 0.78 -38.43 -18.40
CA LYS A 30 1.29 -37.51 -17.37
C LYS A 30 1.25 -36.05 -17.85
N LYS A 31 1.60 -35.81 -19.11
CA LYS A 31 1.46 -34.48 -19.74
C LYS A 31 -0.01 -34.09 -19.87
N VAL A 32 -0.92 -35.00 -20.22
CA VAL A 32 -2.36 -34.74 -20.30
C VAL A 32 -2.97 -34.43 -18.92
N ILE A 33 -2.56 -35.12 -17.85
CA ILE A 33 -3.03 -34.82 -16.48
C ILE A 33 -2.48 -33.47 -16.00
N VAL A 34 -1.23 -33.13 -16.33
CA VAL A 34 -0.61 -31.85 -15.97
C VAL A 34 -1.19 -30.69 -16.79
N LEU A 35 -1.32 -30.83 -18.11
CA LEU A 35 -1.98 -29.86 -19.00
C LEU A 35 -3.46 -29.71 -18.67
N GLY A 36 -4.13 -30.80 -18.27
CA GLY A 36 -5.52 -30.78 -17.80
C GLY A 36 -5.66 -30.01 -16.49
N LYS A 37 -4.80 -30.24 -15.50
CA LYS A 37 -4.82 -29.48 -14.24
C LYS A 37 -4.44 -28.02 -14.43
N VAL A 38 -3.43 -27.73 -15.24
CA VAL A 38 -3.04 -26.35 -15.58
C VAL A 38 -4.19 -25.65 -16.32
N GLY A 39 -4.85 -26.32 -17.27
CA GLY A 39 -6.02 -25.78 -17.97
C GLY A 39 -7.20 -25.50 -17.04
N ILE A 40 -7.50 -26.41 -16.11
CA ILE A 40 -8.56 -26.22 -15.11
C ILE A 40 -8.22 -25.06 -14.16
N ILE A 41 -6.97 -24.99 -13.68
CA ILE A 41 -6.51 -23.90 -12.80
C ILE A 41 -6.58 -22.56 -13.52
N VAL A 42 -6.11 -22.47 -14.78
CA VAL A 42 -6.19 -21.25 -15.59
C VAL A 42 -7.65 -20.86 -15.85
N SER A 43 -8.53 -21.81 -16.16
CA SER A 43 -9.96 -21.54 -16.34
C SER A 43 -10.62 -21.03 -15.06
N LEU A 44 -10.28 -21.59 -13.90
CA LEU A 44 -10.80 -21.12 -12.61
C LEU A 44 -10.29 -19.71 -12.28
N ILE A 45 -9.01 -19.43 -12.52
CA ILE A 45 -8.43 -18.09 -12.33
C ILE A 45 -9.13 -17.07 -13.22
N ILE A 46 -9.40 -17.39 -14.49
CA ILE A 46 -10.10 -16.49 -15.42
C ILE A 46 -11.53 -16.22 -14.95
N LEU A 47 -12.27 -17.23 -14.49
CA LEU A 47 -13.63 -17.05 -13.97
C LEU A 47 -13.64 -16.24 -12.66
N ILE A 48 -12.71 -16.51 -11.76
CA ILE A 48 -12.53 -15.74 -10.52
C ILE A 48 -12.20 -14.29 -10.85
N PHE A 49 -11.27 -14.04 -11.76
CA PHE A 49 -10.88 -12.69 -12.16
C PHE A 49 -12.02 -11.95 -12.88
N ALA A 50 -12.77 -12.61 -13.75
CA ALA A 50 -13.95 -12.04 -14.40
C ALA A 50 -15.09 -11.73 -13.42
N PHE A 51 -15.20 -12.48 -12.32
CA PHE A 51 -16.18 -12.25 -11.27
C PHE A 51 -15.72 -11.20 -10.23
N ILE A 52 -14.42 -11.14 -9.96
CA ILE A 52 -13.81 -10.25 -8.97
C ILE A 52 -13.48 -8.87 -9.55
N LEU A 53 -13.00 -8.75 -10.80
CA LEU A 53 -12.65 -7.47 -11.43
C LEU A 53 -13.80 -6.44 -11.47
N PRO A 54 -15.06 -6.81 -11.80
CA PRO A 54 -16.17 -5.86 -11.78
C PRO A 54 -16.59 -5.45 -10.36
N TRP A 55 -16.22 -6.26 -9.37
CA TRP A 55 -16.50 -6.06 -7.95
C TRP A 55 -15.32 -5.45 -7.20
N TYR A 56 -14.18 -5.27 -7.84
CA TYR A 56 -13.10 -4.49 -7.26
C TYR A 56 -13.60 -3.05 -7.19
N PRO A 57 -13.88 -2.50 -6.00
CA PRO A 57 -14.08 -1.07 -5.91
C PRO A 57 -12.80 -0.48 -6.47
N SER A 58 -12.92 0.24 -7.59
CA SER A 58 -11.89 1.15 -8.01
C SER A 58 -11.76 2.12 -6.84
N THR A 59 -10.82 1.85 -5.93
CA THR A 59 -10.23 2.88 -5.08
C THR A 59 -9.45 3.77 -6.02
N GLY A 60 -10.20 4.47 -6.87
CA GLY A 60 -9.80 5.69 -7.50
C GLY A 60 -9.53 6.60 -6.34
N VAL A 61 -8.27 6.57 -5.87
CA VAL A 61 -7.62 7.77 -5.43
C VAL A 61 -7.67 8.66 -6.67
N THR A 62 -8.81 9.32 -6.89
CA THR A 62 -8.84 10.61 -7.57
C THR A 62 -8.16 11.59 -6.61
N ALA A 63 -6.91 11.32 -6.25
CA ALA A 63 -5.93 12.36 -6.38
C ALA A 63 -6.00 12.69 -7.86
N GLY A 64 -6.87 13.64 -8.21
CA GLY A 64 -6.68 14.38 -9.44
C GLY A 64 -5.19 14.66 -9.47
N SER A 65 -4.50 14.19 -10.50
CA SER A 65 -3.06 14.26 -10.56
C SER A 65 -2.71 15.74 -10.62
N CYS A 66 -2.59 16.38 -9.46
CA CYS A 66 -2.10 17.73 -9.39
C CYS A 66 -0.68 17.68 -9.91
N THR A 67 -0.32 18.73 -10.63
CA THR A 67 1.06 18.92 -11.06
C THR A 67 1.99 18.72 -9.87
N ALA A 68 3.10 17.99 -10.07
CA ALA A 68 4.08 17.70 -9.02
C ALA A 68 4.94 18.93 -8.68
N GLU A 69 4.28 20.07 -8.54
CA GLU A 69 4.85 21.36 -8.24
C GLU A 69 4.91 21.52 -6.73
N ALA A 70 6.08 21.90 -6.24
CA ALA A 70 6.29 22.25 -4.85
C ALA A 70 6.48 23.77 -4.75
N LYS A 71 5.75 24.41 -3.83
CA LYS A 71 6.01 25.78 -3.41
C LYS A 71 6.93 25.72 -2.20
N ILE A 72 8.05 26.44 -2.27
CA ILE A 72 8.96 26.59 -1.13
C ILE A 72 8.41 27.65 -0.20
N CYS A 73 8.30 27.30 1.07
CA CYS A 73 7.86 28.14 2.15
C CYS A 73 9.05 28.93 2.75
N PRO A 74 8.79 30.06 3.46
CA PRO A 74 9.85 30.86 4.07
C PRO A 74 10.69 30.11 5.13
N ASP A 75 10.15 29.01 5.68
CA ASP A 75 10.84 28.11 6.60
C ASP A 75 11.73 27.07 5.88
N GLY A 76 11.76 27.08 4.53
CA GLY A 76 12.49 26.10 3.71
C GLY A 76 11.72 24.81 3.44
N SER A 77 10.51 24.64 3.98
CA SER A 77 9.66 23.48 3.70
C SER A 77 9.06 23.56 2.29
N ALA A 78 8.65 22.41 1.76
CA ALA A 78 8.05 22.29 0.43
C ALA A 78 6.60 21.78 0.55
N VAL A 79 5.65 22.56 0.04
CA VAL A 79 4.22 22.19 0.01
C VAL A 79 3.76 21.92 -1.41
N GLY A 80 3.04 20.81 -1.59
CA GLY A 80 2.45 20.44 -2.87
C GLY A 80 1.08 21.07 -3.09
N ARG A 81 0.54 20.86 -4.30
CA ARG A 81 -0.86 21.16 -4.61
C ARG A 81 -1.77 20.05 -4.09
N THR A 82 -2.85 20.42 -3.41
CA THR A 82 -3.83 19.49 -2.83
C THR A 82 -5.27 19.93 -3.14
N GLY A 83 -6.22 19.00 -3.00
CA GLY A 83 -7.64 19.26 -3.20
C GLY A 83 -8.13 19.16 -4.66
N PRO A 84 -9.44 19.34 -4.89
CA PRO A 84 -10.07 19.20 -6.21
C PRO A 84 -9.65 20.28 -7.21
N ASP A 85 -9.26 21.46 -6.71
CA ASP A 85 -8.80 22.61 -7.52
C ASP A 85 -7.27 22.69 -7.63
N CYS A 86 -6.53 21.71 -7.08
CA CYS A 86 -5.07 21.68 -7.06
C CYS A 86 -4.42 22.99 -6.61
N THR A 87 -4.83 23.49 -5.45
CA THR A 87 -4.27 24.70 -4.83
C THR A 87 -3.12 24.33 -3.92
N PHE A 88 -2.13 25.23 -3.77
CA PHE A 88 -1.05 25.00 -2.81
C PHE A 88 -1.60 24.98 -1.40
N ASP A 89 -1.18 23.98 -0.63
CA ASP A 89 -1.47 23.95 0.79
C ASP A 89 -0.75 25.09 1.52
N ARG A 90 -1.21 25.42 2.74
CA ARG A 90 -0.59 26.45 3.58
C ARG A 90 0.76 25.99 4.11
N CYS A 91 1.67 26.94 4.28
CA CYS A 91 2.97 26.65 4.89
C CYS A 91 2.79 26.24 6.37
N PRO A 92 3.63 25.34 6.92
CA PRO A 92 3.50 24.84 8.29
C PRO A 92 3.42 25.96 9.35
N ASN A 93 4.22 27.01 9.20
CA ASN A 93 4.21 28.20 10.04
C ASN A 93 2.89 28.99 10.02
N GLU A 94 2.22 29.05 8.86
CA GLU A 94 0.90 29.69 8.71
C GLU A 94 -0.20 28.85 9.38
N GLN A 95 -0.08 27.51 9.31
CA GLN A 95 -1.03 26.60 9.98
C GLN A 95 -0.92 26.71 11.51
N ILE A 96 0.30 26.82 12.04
CA ILE A 96 0.54 27.03 13.48
C ILE A 96 -0.03 28.38 13.91
N THR A 97 0.24 29.45 13.16
CA THR A 97 -0.28 30.79 13.49
C THR A 97 -1.82 30.79 13.55
N PHE A 98 -2.47 30.14 12.58
CA PHE A 98 -3.93 30.02 12.54
C PHE A 98 -4.48 29.18 13.70
N ALA A 99 -3.77 28.14 14.14
CA ALA A 99 -4.18 27.30 15.26
C ALA A 99 -4.06 28.05 16.61
N ILE A 100 -2.97 28.81 16.80
CA ILE A 100 -2.71 29.58 18.04
C ILE A 100 -3.71 30.75 18.17
N THR A 101 -4.03 31.45 17.08
CA THR A 101 -4.97 32.58 17.13
C THR A 101 -6.42 32.16 17.35
N ASN A 102 -6.78 30.91 17.00
CA ASN A 102 -8.14 30.40 17.11
C ASN A 102 -8.33 29.39 18.26
N GLY A 103 -7.31 29.19 19.11
CA GLY A 103 -7.40 28.32 20.29
C GLY A 103 -7.64 26.84 19.98
N VAL A 104 -7.15 26.34 18.83
CA VAL A 104 -7.36 24.95 18.40
C VAL A 104 -6.33 24.04 19.08
N SER A 105 -6.79 23.17 19.98
CA SER A 105 -5.92 22.28 20.77
C SER A 105 -5.56 20.96 20.07
N ASP A 106 -6.11 20.70 18.88
CA ASP A 106 -5.93 19.44 18.15
C ASP A 106 -4.92 19.60 16.99
N VAL A 107 -3.71 20.09 17.30
CA VAL A 107 -2.62 20.14 16.33
C VAL A 107 -2.12 18.71 16.06
N PRO A 108 -2.16 18.21 14.81
CA PRO A 108 -1.57 16.91 14.51
C PRO A 108 -0.07 16.96 14.80
N LYS A 109 0.39 15.99 15.61
CA LYS A 109 1.75 15.83 16.18
C LYS A 109 2.90 15.75 15.16
N ALA A 110 2.65 16.03 13.87
CA ALA A 110 3.62 15.90 12.78
C ALA A 110 4.53 17.13 12.58
N SER A 111 4.29 18.27 13.25
CA SER A 111 5.15 19.46 13.16
C SER A 111 6.19 19.57 14.29
N THR A 112 6.78 18.44 14.70
CA THR A 112 8.00 18.46 15.53
C THR A 112 9.21 18.15 14.67
N ALA A 113 9.58 19.12 13.83
CA ALA A 113 10.94 19.24 13.34
C ALA A 113 11.25 20.72 13.15
N GLU A 114 12.23 21.19 13.92
CA GLU A 114 12.94 22.47 13.77
C GLU A 114 12.20 23.74 14.24
N GLY A 115 11.91 23.79 15.53
CA GLY A 115 11.50 25.00 16.23
C GLY A 115 10.90 24.67 17.57
N LEU A 116 11.76 24.37 18.56
CA LEU A 116 11.39 23.98 19.92
C LEU A 116 10.38 24.97 20.50
N VAL A 117 9.10 24.61 20.50
CA VAL A 117 8.12 25.29 21.36
C VAL A 117 8.50 24.92 22.78
N VAL A 118 9.39 25.72 23.38
CA VAL A 118 9.72 25.64 24.80
C VAL A 118 8.52 26.21 25.55
N THR A 119 7.62 25.33 25.95
CA THR A 119 6.56 25.69 26.91
C THR A 119 7.17 25.68 28.30
N CYS A 120 7.30 26.86 28.91
CA CYS A 120 7.69 26.98 30.31
C CYS A 120 6.48 26.73 31.22
N THR A 121 6.74 26.29 32.45
CA THR A 121 5.69 26.17 33.48
C THR A 121 5.10 27.56 33.78
N ALA A 122 3.78 27.61 33.95
CA ALA A 122 3.05 28.85 34.23
C ALA A 122 3.12 29.22 35.72
N ASP A 123 4.33 29.35 36.25
CA ASP A 123 4.58 29.87 37.60
C ASP A 123 5.03 31.33 37.55
N ALA A 124 4.63 32.08 38.59
CA ALA A 124 4.92 33.50 38.75
C ALA A 124 5.65 33.74 40.07
N ARG A 125 6.66 34.62 40.05
CA ARG A 125 7.33 35.10 41.27
C ARG A 125 6.94 36.56 41.52
N SER A 126 6.73 36.90 42.79
CA SER A 126 6.44 38.28 43.21
C SER A 126 7.72 39.11 43.24
N CYS A 127 7.63 40.34 42.73
CA CYS A 127 8.69 41.35 42.75
C CYS A 127 8.43 42.40 43.87
N PRO A 128 9.46 43.16 44.31
CA PRO A 128 9.34 44.13 45.42
C PRO A 128 8.44 45.34 45.13
N ASP A 129 8.27 45.65 43.85
CA ASP A 129 7.33 46.65 43.29
C ASP A 129 5.87 46.17 43.28
N GLY A 130 5.63 44.89 43.60
CA GLY A 130 4.31 44.26 43.58
C GLY A 130 3.92 43.66 42.23
N SER A 131 4.80 43.68 41.22
CA SER A 131 4.57 43.01 39.94
C SER A 131 4.89 41.51 40.01
N PHE A 132 4.55 40.79 38.95
CA PHE A 132 4.80 39.35 38.81
C PHE A 132 5.68 39.10 37.59
N SER A 133 6.79 38.37 37.76
CA SER A 133 7.59 37.88 36.64
C SER A 133 7.23 36.43 36.31
N LEU A 134 7.17 36.14 35.01
CA LEU A 134 6.93 34.82 34.43
C LEU A 134 8.23 34.25 33.86
N ARG A 135 8.25 32.95 33.58
CA ARG A 135 9.36 32.29 32.88
C ARG A 135 9.33 32.59 31.38
N LEU A 136 10.48 32.92 30.80
CA LEU A 136 10.64 33.16 29.37
C LEU A 136 11.50 32.08 28.70
N PRO A 137 11.14 31.63 27.49
CA PRO A 137 12.03 30.86 26.61
C PRO A 137 13.31 31.63 26.27
N PRO A 138 14.45 30.95 25.98
CA PRO A 138 14.62 29.50 25.77
C PRO A 138 14.97 28.70 27.04
N ASP A 139 15.47 29.36 28.10
CA ASP A 139 15.99 28.68 29.30
C ASP A 139 14.94 28.58 30.44
N CYS A 140 13.72 29.06 30.23
CA CYS A 140 12.64 29.10 31.23
C CYS A 140 13.04 29.74 32.57
N ASN A 141 13.89 30.76 32.50
CA ASN A 141 14.23 31.61 33.63
C ASN A 141 13.19 32.70 33.81
N PHE A 142 12.97 33.13 35.06
CA PHE A 142 12.10 34.27 35.33
C PHE A 142 12.67 35.54 34.70
N ALA A 143 11.81 36.34 34.07
CA ALA A 143 12.17 37.70 33.67
C ALA A 143 12.70 38.49 34.88
N PRO A 144 13.70 39.37 34.70
CA PRO A 144 14.14 40.27 35.75
C PRO A 144 12.98 41.18 36.20
N CYS A 145 12.94 41.51 37.48
CA CYS A 145 12.04 42.54 38.00
C CYS A 145 12.63 43.90 37.60
N GLU A 146 11.85 44.71 36.88
CA GLU A 146 12.18 46.12 36.58
C GLU A 146 11.57 47.06 37.63
#